data_AF-A0A945ZPI4-F1
#
_entry.id   AF-A0A945ZPI4-F1
#
_cell.length_a   1.000
_cell.length_b   1.000
_cell.length_c   1.000
_cell.angle_alpha   90.00
_cell.angle_beta   90.00
_cell.angle_gamma   90.00
#
_symmetry.space_group_name_H-M   'P 1'
#
loop_
_entity.id
_entity.type
_entity.pdbx_description
1 polymer ?
#
loop_
_entity_poly.entity_id
_entity_poly.type
_entity_poly.pdbx_seq_one_letter_code
_entity_poly.pdbx_strand_id
1 'polypeptide(L)' 'MQSDLDPEDFYYSPEGFIVFTEQYHLKRGHCCQSGCKHCPYGYDRRTGKIRKP' A
#
# COMPACT_ATOMS: atom_id res chain seq x y z
N MET A 1 -3.09 14.16 15.08
CA MET A 1 -3.36 12.74 14.76
C MET A 1 -2.13 12.20 14.06
N GLN A 2 -1.21 11.62 14.82
CA GLN A 2 -0.03 10.96 14.26
C GLN A 2 -0.46 9.52 13.97
N SER A 3 -0.58 9.17 12.70
CA SER A 3 -0.60 7.77 12.30
C SER A 3 0.85 7.31 12.35
N ASP A 4 1.28 6.90 13.55
CA ASP A 4 2.56 6.23 13.73
C ASP A 4 2.61 5.04 12.76
N LEU A 5 3.59 5.09 11.86
CA LEU A 5 3.86 4.01 10.93
C LEU A 5 4.56 2.92 11.74
N ASP A 6 3.92 1.76 11.88
CA ASP A 6 4.56 0.64 12.54
C ASP A 6 5.69 0.10 11.65
N PRO A 7 6.73 -0.51 12.22
CA PRO A 7 7.78 -1.17 11.44
C PRO A 7 7.24 -2.35 10.59
N GLU A 8 5.98 -2.75 10.77
CA GLU A 8 5.29 -3.74 9.94
C GLU A 8 4.60 -3.14 8.70
N ASP A 9 4.38 -1.83 8.69
CA ASP A 9 3.74 -1.09 7.60
C ASP A 9 4.69 -0.86 6.41
N PHE A 10 5.98 -0.91 6.66
CA PHE A 10 6.99 -0.71 5.63
C PHE A 10 8.27 -1.47 5.96
N TYR A 11 9.02 -1.82 4.92
CA TYR A 11 10.36 -2.36 5.08
C TYR A 11 11.34 -1.55 4.22
N TYR A 12 12.62 -1.58 4.59
CA TYR A 12 13.66 -1.00 3.76
C TYR A 12 14.14 -2.01 2.72
N SER A 13 14.12 -1.62 1.46
CA SER A 13 14.79 -2.38 0.40
C SER A 13 16.30 -2.37 0.63
N PRO A 14 17.06 -3.33 0.08
CA PRO A 14 18.53 -3.32 0.16
C PRO A 14 19.18 -2.06 -0.43
N GLU A 15 18.44 -1.33 -1.27
CA GLU A 15 18.86 -0.06 -1.87
C GLU A 15 18.56 1.16 -0.97
N GLY A 16 17.92 0.96 0.19
CA GLY A 16 17.57 2.01 1.15
C GLY A 16 16.23 2.70 0.89
N PHE A 17 15.38 2.16 0.02
CA PHE A 17 14.05 2.70 -0.24
C PHE A 17 13.01 2.15 0.74
N ILE A 18 12.06 3.00 1.14
CA ILE A 18 10.89 2.58 1.93
C ILE A 18 9.90 1.88 1.00
N VAL A 19 9.63 0.61 1.27
CA VAL A 19 8.63 -0.18 0.57
C VAL A 19 7.45 -0.42 1.51
N PHE A 20 6.31 0.18 1.17
CA PHE A 20 5.07 -0.02 1.92
C PHE A 20 4.50 -1.42 1.69
N THR A 21 4.06 -2.04 2.78
CA THR A 21 3.41 -3.34 2.77
C THR A 21 1.90 -3.19 2.54
N GLU A 22 1.25 -4.32 2.29
CA GLU A 22 -0.20 -4.42 2.25
C GLU A 22 -0.87 -3.93 3.56
N GLN A 23 -0.22 -4.13 4.72
CA GLN A 23 -0.73 -3.70 6.03
C GLN A 23 -0.89 -2.19 6.12
N TYR A 24 0.09 -1.43 5.62
CA TYR A 24 -0.01 0.03 5.53
C TYR A 24 -1.22 0.48 4.71
N HIS A 25 -1.45 -0.20 3.58
CA HIS A 25 -2.57 0.11 2.70
C HIS A 25 -3.92 -0.26 3.34
N LEU A 26 -3.97 -1.29 4.18
CA LEU A 26 -5.14 -1.64 4.98
C LEU A 26 -5.38 -0.61 6.11
N LYS A 27 -4.35 -0.21 6.86
CA LYS A 27 -4.46 0.83 7.90
C LYS A 27 -4.91 2.18 7.35
N ARG A 28 -4.47 2.53 6.14
CA ARG A 28 -4.94 3.73 5.41
C ARG A 28 -6.46 3.70 5.17
N GLY A 29 -7.07 2.52 5.12
CA GLY A 29 -8.52 2.33 4.99
C GLY A 29 -9.11 2.69 3.62
N HIS A 30 -8.29 3.05 2.64
CA HIS A 30 -8.74 3.29 1.27
C HIS A 30 -7.63 3.03 0.24
N CYS A 31 -8.05 2.69 -0.98
CA CYS A 31 -7.16 2.55 -2.12
C CYS A 31 -6.74 3.93 -2.66
N CYS A 32 -5.43 4.18 -2.76
CA CYS A 32 -4.87 5.41 -3.31
C CYS A 32 -4.85 5.49 -4.84
N GLN A 33 -5.29 4.43 -5.54
CA GLN A 33 -5.31 4.32 -7.01
C GLN A 33 -3.95 4.57 -7.70
N SER A 34 -2.85 4.43 -6.95
CA SER A 34 -1.49 4.65 -7.48
C SER A 34 -0.93 3.46 -8.27
N GLY A 35 -1.63 2.31 -8.29
CA GLY A 35 -1.14 1.12 -8.99
C GLY A 35 -0.06 0.36 -8.22
N CYS A 36 -0.15 0.33 -6.89
CA CYS A 36 0.79 -0.36 -6.02
C CYS A 36 0.85 -1.85 -6.34
N LYS A 37 2.06 -2.43 -6.39
CA LYS A 37 2.24 -3.85 -6.69
C LYS A 37 1.65 -4.78 -5.62
N HIS A 38 1.68 -4.34 -4.36
CA HIS A 38 1.12 -5.04 -3.19
C HIS A 38 -0.23 -4.45 -2.76
N CYS A 39 -1.05 -3.99 -3.71
CA CYS A 39 -2.34 -3.39 -3.38
C CYS A 39 -3.30 -4.46 -2.82
N PRO A 40 -3.72 -4.38 -1.54
CA PRO A 40 -4.66 -5.35 -0.96
C PRO A 40 -6.03 -5.29 -1.65
N TYR A 41 -6.42 -4.10 -2.12
CA TYR A 41 -7.69 -3.86 -2.83
C TYR A 41 -7.67 -4.37 -4.29
N GLY A 42 -6.54 -4.85 -4.80
CA GLY A 42 -6.44 -5.36 -6.17
C GLY A 42 -6.73 -4.29 -7.23
N TYR A 43 -6.22 -3.07 -7.02
CA TYR A 43 -6.34 -1.99 -7.99
C TYR A 43 -5.52 -2.25 -9.24
N ASP A 44 -6.19 -2.21 -10.37
CA ASP A 44 -5.62 -2.53 -11.68
C ASP A 44 -5.31 -1.24 -12.43
N ARG A 45 -4.04 -0.80 -12.39
CA ARG A 45 -3.58 0.48 -13.00
C ARG A 45 -3.94 0.61 -14.47
N ARG A 46 -4.08 -0.50 -15.20
CA ARG A 46 -4.41 -0.50 -16.63
C ARG A 46 -5.88 -0.21 -16.90
N THR A 47 -6.77 -0.59 -16.00
CA THR A 47 -8.22 -0.43 -16.17
C THR A 47 -8.81 0.63 -15.24
N GLY A 48 -8.06 1.09 -14.24
CA GLY A 48 -8.52 2.04 -13.23
C GLY A 48 -9.54 1.44 -12.26
N LYS A 49 -9.72 0.11 -12.23
CA LYS A 49 -10.74 -0.57 -11.43
C LYS A 49 -10.13 -1.24 -10.20
N ILE A 50 -10.84 -1.13 -9.08
CA ILE A 50 -10.54 -1.86 -7.83
C ILE A 50 -11.33 -3.17 -7.88
N ARG A 51 -10.64 -4.32 -7.81
CA ARG A 51 -11.28 -5.64 -7.96
C ARG A 51 -11.75 -6.24 -6.64
N LYS A 52 -11.16 -5.85 -5.50
CA LYS A 52 -11.54 -6.35 -4.18
C LYS A 52 -11.96 -5.19 -3.26
N PRO A 53 -13.14 -5.28 -2.61
CA PRO A 53 -13.57 -4.31 -1.61
C PRO A 53 -12.80 -4.48 -0.30
#